data_AF-A0A6A6MZH4-F1
#
_entry.id   AF-A0A6A6MZH4-F1
#
_cell.length_a   1.000
_cell.length_b   1.000
_cell.length_c   1.000
_cell.angle_alpha   90.00
_cell.angle_beta   90.00
_cell.angle_gamma   90.00
#
_symmetry.space_group_name_H-M   'P 1'
#
loop_
_entity.id
_entity.type
_entity.pdbx_description
1 polymer ?
#
loop_
_entity_poly.entity_id
_entity_poly.type
_entity_poly.pdbx_seq_one_letter_code
_entity_poly.pdbx_strand_id
1 'polypeptide(L)'
;MAEMEDLVQSSSPLEQHILSSSSHPARNVGGWKAIRYILGNESFEKLASMSLIANMTVYLKTNTTWEGMVAVTLTAAVPQLTPPKCEGESHCLRPEKWQLGFLFVSLGFLSIGAGGIRPCNIAFGADQFDTRTAKGRANLESFFNWWYFCFTIALLVTLTGVIYIQTDVSWVIGFAIPTACLCFSISIFLIGHHTYICKKPQGSIFADMLKAKKLTGKDKRLTMPQRIKIGIVMSILCMLVAAIVEKRRRESALKHGSFTSPVTIALLLPQFVLSGLTEAFAAVAIMEFYTTQMPESMRTVAGAVFFLSLSIASYVSSLLINIIRHVTGKNRKLPWLGGHDLNKNRLDYYYYIIAGLGAVNFIYFNFFASRYAVNSSHGNEKREVELEESSCCHSRNLPRDETEDEETGLETHGRPTVTV
;
A
#
# COMPACT_ATOMS: atom_id res chain seq x y z
N MET A 1 -1.30 -52.83 0.96
CA MET A 1 -2.71 -52.47 1.22
C MET A 1 -3.22 -53.25 2.41
N ALA A 2 -3.36 -54.58 2.33
CA ALA A 2 -3.81 -55.41 3.46
C ALA A 2 -3.12 -55.11 4.81
N GLU A 3 -1.78 -55.14 4.87
CA GLU A 3 -0.99 -54.84 6.10
C GLU A 3 -1.23 -53.43 6.69
N MET A 4 -1.84 -52.51 5.93
CA MET A 4 -2.14 -51.16 6.38
C MET A 4 -3.57 -51.02 6.94
N GLU A 5 -4.39 -52.07 6.86
CA GLU A 5 -5.72 -52.13 7.49
C GLU A 5 -5.62 -52.72 8.90
N ASP A 6 -4.83 -53.79 9.10
CA ASP A 6 -4.62 -54.44 10.41
C ASP A 6 -4.08 -53.47 11.47
N LEU A 7 -3.13 -52.60 11.11
CA LEU A 7 -2.53 -51.59 12.02
C LEU A 7 -3.50 -50.47 12.43
N VAL A 8 -4.63 -50.30 11.74
CA VAL A 8 -5.66 -49.30 12.11
C VAL A 8 -6.55 -49.81 13.25
N GLN A 9 -6.74 -51.13 13.35
CA GLN A 9 -7.65 -51.74 14.33
C GLN A 9 -7.07 -51.88 15.76
N SER A 10 -5.77 -51.67 15.97
CA SER A 10 -5.13 -51.76 17.29
C SER A 10 -4.89 -50.41 17.99
N SER A 11 -5.14 -49.28 17.32
CA SER A 11 -4.86 -47.93 17.86
C SER A 11 -6.02 -47.36 18.69
N SER A 12 -5.72 -46.49 19.64
CA SER A 12 -6.73 -45.90 20.53
C SER A 12 -7.66 -44.93 19.78
N PRO A 13 -8.91 -44.72 20.24
CA PRO A 13 -9.84 -43.78 19.60
C PRO A 13 -9.35 -42.31 19.63
N LEU A 14 -8.35 -41.99 20.47
CA LEU A 14 -7.69 -40.68 20.47
C LEU A 14 -6.68 -40.56 19.32
N GLU A 15 -5.88 -41.61 19.06
CA GLU A 15 -4.93 -41.65 17.94
C GLU A 15 -5.63 -41.66 16.59
N GLN A 16 -6.74 -42.40 16.45
CA GLN A 16 -7.57 -42.36 15.24
C GLN A 16 -8.09 -40.95 14.95
N HIS A 17 -8.40 -40.16 15.98
CA HIS A 17 -8.81 -38.75 15.85
C HIS A 17 -7.63 -37.80 15.54
N ILE A 18 -6.40 -38.16 15.89
CA ILE A 18 -5.18 -37.40 15.56
C ILE A 18 -4.72 -37.70 14.14
N LEU A 19 -4.62 -38.98 13.74
CA LEU A 19 -4.20 -39.40 12.41
C LEU A 19 -5.14 -38.88 11.31
N SER A 20 -6.46 -38.98 11.52
CA SER A 20 -7.47 -38.42 10.60
C SER A 20 -7.46 -36.88 10.51
N SER A 21 -6.82 -36.18 11.44
CA SER A 21 -6.64 -34.71 11.35
C SER A 21 -5.52 -34.29 10.40
N SER A 22 -4.56 -35.19 10.11
CA SER A 22 -3.37 -34.91 9.28
C SER A 22 -3.64 -35.00 7.77
N SER A 23 -4.56 -35.88 7.36
CA SER A 23 -4.88 -36.19 5.97
C SER A 23 -5.90 -35.22 5.35
N HIS A 24 -5.63 -33.91 5.44
CA HIS A 24 -6.38 -32.92 4.67
C HIS A 24 -6.29 -33.26 3.16
N PRO A 25 -7.42 -33.52 2.47
CA PRO A 25 -7.40 -33.82 1.04
C PRO A 25 -6.83 -32.62 0.27
N ALA A 26 -6.13 -32.90 -0.82
CA ALA A 26 -5.45 -31.89 -1.64
C ALA A 26 -6.42 -30.84 -2.17
N ARG A 27 -6.61 -29.76 -1.40
CA ARG A 27 -7.67 -28.78 -1.60
C ARG A 27 -7.39 -28.01 -2.87
N ASN A 28 -8.25 -28.19 -3.88
CA ASN A 28 -8.10 -27.61 -5.22
C ASN A 28 -7.77 -26.10 -5.15
N VAL A 29 -6.50 -25.76 -5.38
CA VAL A 29 -6.00 -24.38 -5.35
C VAL A 29 -6.51 -23.63 -6.58
N GLY A 30 -7.16 -22.48 -6.36
CA GLY A 30 -7.74 -21.66 -7.44
C GLY A 30 -6.69 -21.24 -8.47
N GLY A 31 -5.47 -20.94 -8.01
CA GLY A 31 -4.25 -20.81 -8.83
C GLY A 31 -4.45 -19.93 -10.06
N TRP A 32 -3.83 -20.30 -11.19
CA TRP A 32 -3.93 -19.54 -12.44
C TRP A 32 -5.35 -19.43 -13.03
N LYS A 33 -6.32 -20.24 -12.57
CA LYS A 33 -7.73 -20.03 -12.93
C LYS A 33 -8.30 -18.82 -12.17
N ALA A 34 -8.08 -18.74 -10.86
CA ALA A 34 -8.48 -17.60 -10.03
C ALA A 34 -7.74 -16.30 -10.44
N ILE A 35 -6.44 -16.38 -10.72
CA ILE A 35 -5.61 -15.21 -11.10
C ILE A 35 -6.23 -14.46 -12.26
N ARG A 36 -6.73 -15.12 -13.32
CA ARG A 36 -7.27 -14.39 -14.50
C ARG A 36 -8.47 -13.51 -14.14
N TYR A 37 -9.33 -13.93 -13.22
CA TYR A 37 -10.41 -13.10 -12.71
C TYR A 37 -9.91 -12.04 -11.72
N ILE A 38 -8.99 -12.39 -10.82
CA ILE A 38 -8.43 -11.43 -9.84
C ILE A 38 -7.63 -10.33 -10.51
N LEU A 39 -6.87 -10.64 -11.55
CA LEU A 39 -6.02 -9.73 -12.33
C LEU A 39 -6.82 -8.95 -13.38
N GLY A 40 -7.84 -9.58 -13.98
CA GLY A 40 -8.83 -8.89 -14.81
C GLY A 40 -9.58 -7.85 -13.98
N ASN A 41 -10.12 -8.28 -12.82
CA ASN A 41 -10.61 -7.37 -11.79
C ASN A 41 -9.52 -6.35 -11.46
N GLU A 42 -8.30 -6.72 -11.08
CA GLU A 42 -7.25 -5.76 -10.69
C GLU A 42 -6.92 -4.72 -11.76
N SER A 43 -7.02 -5.06 -13.04
CA SER A 43 -6.71 -4.14 -14.13
C SER A 43 -7.83 -3.13 -14.35
N PHE A 44 -9.10 -3.59 -14.38
CA PHE A 44 -10.26 -2.70 -14.49
C PHE A 44 -10.59 -2.00 -13.18
N GLU A 45 -10.30 -2.64 -12.05
CA GLU A 45 -10.16 -2.04 -10.72
C GLU A 45 -9.12 -0.95 -10.85
N LYS A 46 -7.82 -1.16 -11.05
CA LYS A 46 -6.79 -0.08 -11.09
C LYS A 46 -7.00 1.01 -12.13
N LEU A 47 -7.55 0.72 -13.31
CA LEU A 47 -8.01 1.77 -14.25
C LEU A 47 -9.14 2.62 -13.64
N ALA A 48 -10.09 1.99 -12.95
CA ALA A 48 -11.05 2.65 -12.08
C ALA A 48 -10.49 3.02 -10.70
N SER A 49 -9.29 2.58 -10.25
CA SER A 49 -8.89 2.42 -8.82
C SER A 49 -7.78 3.35 -8.34
N MET A 50 -7.21 4.01 -9.33
CA MET A 50 -7.02 5.45 -9.24
C MET A 50 -8.35 6.24 -8.98
N SER A 51 -9.52 5.60 -8.85
CA SER A 51 -10.84 6.11 -8.36
C SER A 51 -11.79 5.07 -7.62
N LEU A 52 -11.24 3.92 -7.17
CA LEU A 52 -11.70 2.61 -6.57
C LEU A 52 -12.72 1.67 -7.30
N ILE A 53 -12.91 0.33 -7.06
CA ILE A 53 -12.95 -0.54 -5.84
C ILE A 53 -12.81 -2.11 -6.06
N ALA A 54 -12.29 -2.92 -5.10
CA ALA A 54 -12.52 -4.40 -4.85
C ALA A 54 -11.77 -4.98 -3.57
N ASN A 55 -12.10 -6.06 -2.81
CA ASN A 55 -13.33 -6.86 -2.65
C ASN A 55 -13.62 -7.43 -1.18
N MET A 56 -14.55 -8.41 -1.02
CA MET A 56 -15.17 -9.07 0.18
C MET A 56 -15.76 -8.22 1.32
N THR A 57 -15.02 -7.37 2.04
CA THR A 57 -15.66 -6.27 2.85
C THR A 57 -16.59 -5.44 1.95
N VAL A 58 -16.25 -5.45 0.67
CA VAL A 58 -16.95 -4.89 -0.47
C VAL A 58 -18.32 -5.49 -0.74
N TYR A 59 -18.69 -6.73 -0.40
CA TYR A 59 -20.10 -7.12 -0.66
C TYR A 59 -21.09 -6.22 0.12
N LEU A 60 -20.69 -5.74 1.30
CA LEU A 60 -21.43 -4.76 2.11
C LEU A 60 -21.06 -3.29 1.81
N LYS A 61 -20.07 -3.03 0.94
CA LYS A 61 -19.45 -1.70 0.75
C LYS A 61 -19.22 -1.29 -0.73
N THR A 62 -19.56 -2.16 -1.68
CA THR A 62 -19.67 -1.83 -3.11
C THR A 62 -20.72 -0.76 -3.26
N ASN A 63 -21.92 -1.03 -2.72
CA ASN A 63 -23.09 -0.15 -2.76
C ASN A 63 -22.70 1.30 -2.44
N THR A 64 -22.14 1.57 -1.26
CA THR A 64 -21.74 2.92 -0.86
C THR A 64 -20.71 3.60 -1.76
N THR A 65 -19.92 2.87 -2.55
CA THR A 65 -18.88 3.47 -3.41
C THR A 65 -19.29 3.53 -4.88
N TRP A 66 -20.09 2.56 -5.31
CA TRP A 66 -20.88 2.62 -6.52
C TRP A 66 -21.82 3.83 -6.48
N GLU A 67 -22.57 3.99 -5.38
CA GLU A 67 -23.38 5.17 -5.05
C GLU A 67 -22.54 6.44 -5.05
N GLY A 68 -21.37 6.46 -4.39
CA GLY A 68 -20.47 7.61 -4.38
C GLY A 68 -19.97 8.02 -5.78
N MET A 69 -19.54 7.06 -6.59
CA MET A 69 -19.01 7.27 -7.94
C MET A 69 -20.11 7.67 -8.95
N VAL A 70 -21.28 7.02 -8.87
CA VAL A 70 -22.47 7.41 -9.63
C VAL A 70 -22.93 8.80 -9.22
N ALA A 71 -22.96 9.13 -7.93
CA ALA A 71 -23.33 10.46 -7.46
C ALA A 71 -22.35 11.55 -7.90
N VAL A 72 -21.03 11.30 -7.88
CA VAL A 72 -20.04 12.22 -8.49
C VAL A 72 -20.30 12.39 -10.00
N THR A 73 -20.53 11.31 -10.73
CA THR A 73 -20.85 11.39 -12.18
C THR A 73 -22.14 12.17 -12.44
N LEU A 74 -23.16 11.97 -11.60
CA LEU A 74 -24.41 12.74 -11.64
C LEU A 74 -24.18 14.23 -11.34
N THR A 75 -23.27 14.60 -10.42
CA THR A 75 -22.96 16.03 -10.20
C THR A 75 -22.43 16.73 -11.45
N ALA A 76 -21.70 16.03 -12.32
CA ALA A 76 -21.27 16.59 -13.60
C ALA A 76 -22.35 16.49 -14.69
N ALA A 77 -23.13 15.40 -14.70
CA ALA A 77 -24.08 15.09 -15.77
C ALA A 77 -25.39 15.88 -15.69
N VAL A 78 -25.87 16.23 -14.49
CA VAL A 78 -27.19 16.86 -14.29
C VAL A 78 -27.04 18.39 -14.20
N PRO A 79 -27.64 19.19 -15.12
CA PRO A 79 -27.52 20.65 -15.12
C PRO A 79 -28.09 21.37 -13.88
N GLN A 80 -28.82 20.66 -13.02
CA GLN A 80 -29.33 21.16 -11.74
C GLN A 80 -28.31 20.99 -10.60
N LEU A 81 -27.36 20.05 -10.73
CA LEU A 81 -26.31 19.79 -9.74
C LEU A 81 -25.04 20.62 -9.96
N THR A 82 -24.89 21.22 -11.16
CA THR A 82 -23.86 22.22 -11.47
C THR A 82 -24.41 23.65 -11.35
N PRO A 83 -23.56 24.65 -11.07
CA PRO A 83 -23.87 26.04 -11.43
C PRO A 83 -23.89 26.19 -12.96
N PRO A 84 -24.64 27.16 -13.52
CA PRO A 84 -24.65 27.42 -14.96
C PRO A 84 -23.25 27.79 -15.48
N LYS A 85 -22.96 27.41 -16.73
CA LYS A 85 -21.67 27.74 -17.38
C LYS A 85 -21.49 29.26 -17.46
N CYS A 86 -20.35 29.77 -16.98
CA CYS A 86 -20.00 31.17 -17.13
C CYS A 86 -19.36 31.41 -18.51
N GLU A 87 -19.91 32.35 -19.28
CA GLU A 87 -19.22 32.93 -20.44
C GLU A 87 -18.67 34.31 -20.04
N GLY A 88 -17.35 34.39 -19.86
CA GLY A 88 -16.64 35.62 -19.48
C GLY A 88 -16.16 35.67 -18.02
N GLU A 89 -15.22 36.58 -17.76
CA GLU A 89 -14.43 36.63 -16.52
C GLU A 89 -15.13 37.39 -15.37
N SER A 90 -16.18 38.16 -15.67
CA SER A 90 -16.89 39.00 -14.70
C SER A 90 -18.14 38.32 -14.11
N HIS A 91 -17.98 37.80 -12.88
CA HIS A 91 -19.06 37.51 -11.93
C HIS A 91 -19.88 36.21 -12.12
N CYS A 92 -19.18 35.06 -12.24
CA CYS A 92 -19.77 33.74 -12.01
C CYS A 92 -20.64 33.66 -10.74
N LEU A 93 -21.80 33.02 -10.84
CA LEU A 93 -22.59 32.60 -9.68
C LEU A 93 -21.83 31.55 -8.86
N ARG A 94 -21.88 31.66 -7.53
CA ARG A 94 -21.33 30.63 -6.63
C ARG A 94 -22.30 29.44 -6.56
N PRO A 95 -21.80 28.20 -6.46
CA PRO A 95 -22.66 27.02 -6.32
C PRO A 95 -23.49 27.11 -5.04
N GLU A 96 -24.71 26.57 -5.09
CA GLU A 96 -25.60 26.59 -3.95
C GLU A 96 -25.17 25.61 -2.85
N LYS A 97 -25.53 25.93 -1.59
CA LYS A 97 -25.13 25.12 -0.42
C LYS A 97 -25.55 23.66 -0.51
N TRP A 98 -26.67 23.38 -1.17
CA TRP A 98 -27.20 22.01 -1.33
C TRP A 98 -26.45 21.24 -2.44
N GLN A 99 -26.08 21.89 -3.56
CA GLN A 99 -25.23 21.31 -4.60
C GLN A 99 -23.87 20.89 -4.01
N LEU A 100 -23.26 21.81 -3.24
CA LEU A 100 -22.01 21.56 -2.52
C LEU A 100 -22.17 20.46 -1.44
N GLY A 101 -23.31 20.42 -0.75
CA GLY A 101 -23.63 19.36 0.22
C GLY A 101 -23.71 17.98 -0.43
N PHE A 102 -24.41 17.85 -1.56
CA PHE A 102 -24.49 16.60 -2.33
C PHE A 102 -23.11 16.14 -2.83
N LEU A 103 -22.27 17.07 -3.32
CA LEU A 103 -20.88 16.79 -3.71
C LEU A 103 -20.02 16.33 -2.52
N PHE A 104 -20.16 16.92 -1.33
CA PHE A 104 -19.42 16.44 -0.15
C PHE A 104 -19.92 15.07 0.35
N VAL A 105 -21.22 14.76 0.21
CA VAL A 105 -21.77 13.44 0.52
C VAL A 105 -21.23 12.38 -0.44
N SER A 106 -21.21 12.64 -1.75
CA SER A 106 -20.67 11.70 -2.75
C SER A 106 -19.17 11.48 -2.61
N LEU A 107 -18.38 12.53 -2.36
CA LEU A 107 -16.95 12.44 -2.04
C LEU A 107 -16.69 11.73 -0.71
N GLY A 108 -17.57 11.90 0.30
CA GLY A 108 -17.51 11.20 1.57
C GLY A 108 -17.73 9.69 1.39
N PHE A 109 -18.77 9.31 0.65
CA PHE A 109 -19.04 7.93 0.27
C PHE A 109 -17.88 7.30 -0.53
N LEU A 110 -17.36 8.02 -1.53
CA LEU A 110 -16.18 7.61 -2.30
C LEU A 110 -14.94 7.39 -1.41
N SER A 111 -14.71 8.27 -0.43
CA SER A 111 -13.59 8.16 0.52
C SER A 111 -13.76 7.02 1.52
N ILE A 112 -14.99 6.78 1.99
CA ILE A 112 -15.35 5.64 2.84
C ILE A 112 -15.08 4.34 2.08
N GLY A 113 -15.46 4.27 0.81
CA GLY A 113 -15.09 3.21 -0.12
C GLY A 113 -13.56 3.06 -0.22
N ALA A 114 -12.87 4.14 -0.53
CA ALA A 114 -11.43 4.18 -0.80
C ALA A 114 -10.58 3.41 0.23
N GLY A 115 -10.78 3.73 1.50
CA GLY A 115 -10.00 3.15 2.61
C GLY A 115 -10.29 1.67 2.86
N GLY A 116 -11.41 1.13 2.39
CA GLY A 116 -11.78 -0.28 2.63
C GLY A 116 -11.07 -1.28 1.73
N ILE A 117 -10.51 -0.84 0.59
CA ILE A 117 -10.21 -1.72 -0.55
C ILE A 117 -8.72 -1.90 -0.77
N ARG A 118 -7.98 -0.79 -0.79
CA ARG A 118 -6.55 -0.79 -1.11
C ARG A 118 -5.72 -1.76 -0.26
N PRO A 119 -5.95 -1.94 1.06
CA PRO A 119 -5.22 -2.96 1.82
C PRO A 119 -5.73 -4.39 1.60
N CYS A 120 -7.00 -4.58 1.25
CA CYS A 120 -7.65 -5.89 1.19
C CYS A 120 -7.38 -6.65 -0.11
N ASN A 121 -7.36 -5.94 -1.25
CA ASN A 121 -7.33 -6.57 -2.57
C ASN A 121 -6.03 -7.35 -2.83
N ILE A 122 -4.88 -6.74 -2.52
CA ILE A 122 -3.55 -7.36 -2.66
C ILE A 122 -3.42 -8.58 -1.74
N ALA A 123 -3.89 -8.47 -0.50
CA ALA A 123 -3.89 -9.57 0.46
C ALA A 123 -4.75 -10.76 -0.02
N PHE A 124 -5.97 -10.49 -0.50
CA PHE A 124 -6.87 -11.50 -1.05
C PHE A 124 -6.30 -12.22 -2.28
N GLY A 125 -5.60 -11.48 -3.15
CA GLY A 125 -4.88 -12.05 -4.29
C GLY A 125 -3.74 -12.97 -3.87
N ALA A 126 -2.89 -12.51 -2.94
CA ALA A 126 -1.83 -13.32 -2.35
C ALA A 126 -2.37 -14.57 -1.62
N ASP A 127 -3.56 -14.47 -1.02
CA ASP A 127 -4.19 -15.58 -0.30
C ASP A 127 -4.65 -16.74 -1.19
N GLN A 128 -4.69 -16.58 -2.51
CA GLN A 128 -5.03 -17.68 -3.44
C GLN A 128 -3.87 -18.68 -3.66
N PHE A 129 -2.68 -18.37 -3.15
CA PHE A 129 -1.49 -19.21 -3.24
C PHE A 129 -1.21 -19.95 -1.93
N ASP A 130 -0.60 -21.12 -2.05
CA ASP A 130 0.03 -21.81 -0.91
C ASP A 130 1.48 -21.35 -0.76
N THR A 131 1.82 -20.74 0.37
CA THR A 131 3.18 -20.30 0.68
C THR A 131 4.07 -21.45 1.19
N ARG A 132 3.51 -22.60 1.58
CA ARG A 132 4.26 -23.75 2.11
C ARG A 132 5.05 -24.45 1.00
N THR A 133 4.45 -24.63 -0.17
CA THR A 133 5.07 -25.27 -1.34
C THR A 133 5.99 -24.29 -2.10
N ALA A 134 7.21 -24.72 -2.46
CA ALA A 134 8.15 -23.89 -3.23
C ALA A 134 7.58 -23.41 -4.58
N LYS A 135 6.88 -24.29 -5.30
CA LYS A 135 6.12 -23.96 -6.52
C LYS A 135 5.04 -22.90 -6.26
N GLY A 136 4.44 -22.88 -5.07
CA GLY A 136 3.45 -21.86 -4.69
C GLY A 136 4.08 -20.48 -4.47
N ARG A 137 5.24 -20.42 -3.81
CA ARG A 137 6.03 -19.18 -3.64
C ARG A 137 6.46 -18.57 -4.98
N ALA A 138 7.02 -19.36 -5.90
CA ALA A 138 7.39 -18.88 -7.23
C ALA A 138 6.19 -18.34 -8.05
N ASN A 139 5.01 -18.97 -7.91
CA ASN A 139 3.78 -18.46 -8.54
C ASN A 139 3.28 -17.16 -7.88
N LEU A 140 3.45 -17.00 -6.56
CA LEU A 140 3.11 -15.77 -5.83
C LEU A 140 4.04 -14.60 -6.21
N GLU A 141 5.34 -14.85 -6.37
CA GLU A 141 6.31 -13.87 -6.89
C GLU A 141 5.97 -13.44 -8.33
N SER A 142 5.62 -14.40 -9.20
CA SER A 142 5.14 -14.13 -10.56
C SER A 142 3.85 -13.29 -10.56
N PHE A 143 2.91 -13.59 -9.65
CA PHE A 143 1.70 -12.77 -9.45
C PHE A 143 2.04 -11.34 -9.04
N PHE A 144 2.92 -11.12 -8.07
CA PHE A 144 3.33 -9.77 -7.66
C PHE A 144 3.99 -9.01 -8.82
N ASN A 145 4.91 -9.63 -9.55
CA ASN A 145 5.58 -9.00 -10.70
C ASN A 145 4.57 -8.54 -11.76
N TRP A 146 3.59 -9.38 -12.10
CA TRP A 146 2.54 -9.01 -13.06
C TRP A 146 1.53 -8.00 -12.49
N TRP A 147 1.22 -8.07 -11.19
CA TRP A 147 0.40 -7.09 -10.46
C TRP A 147 1.01 -5.68 -10.55
N TYR A 148 2.31 -5.54 -10.23
CA TYR A 148 3.02 -4.25 -10.32
C TYR A 148 3.10 -3.74 -11.77
N PHE A 149 3.26 -4.63 -12.76
CA PHE A 149 3.26 -4.28 -14.17
C PHE A 149 1.91 -3.72 -14.64
N CYS A 150 0.80 -4.44 -14.40
CA CYS A 150 -0.54 -3.98 -14.72
C CYS A 150 -0.92 -2.69 -13.97
N PHE A 151 -0.54 -2.57 -12.69
CA PHE A 151 -0.74 -1.35 -11.90
C PHE A 151 0.01 -0.14 -12.52
N THR A 152 1.25 -0.34 -12.99
CA THR A 152 2.04 0.72 -13.64
C THR A 152 1.43 1.16 -14.96
N ILE A 153 0.92 0.23 -15.77
CA ILE A 153 0.21 0.58 -17.03
C ILE A 153 -1.09 1.34 -16.72
N ALA A 154 -1.89 0.85 -15.77
CA ALA A 154 -3.13 1.53 -15.36
C ALA A 154 -2.87 2.95 -14.84
N LEU A 155 -1.83 3.13 -14.01
CA LEU A 155 -1.35 4.45 -13.57
C LEU A 155 -1.07 5.39 -14.74
N LEU A 156 -0.29 4.94 -15.74
CA LEU A 156 0.06 5.76 -16.90
C LEU A 156 -1.18 6.13 -17.73
N VAL A 157 -2.11 5.20 -17.93
CA VAL A 157 -3.36 5.45 -18.68
C VAL A 157 -4.28 6.43 -17.94
N THR A 158 -4.45 6.29 -16.62
CA THR A 158 -5.28 7.24 -15.85
C THR A 158 -4.64 8.63 -15.80
N LEU A 159 -3.34 8.72 -15.50
CA LEU A 159 -2.63 10.00 -15.35
C LEU A 159 -2.43 10.77 -16.67
N THR A 160 -2.68 10.14 -17.82
CA THR A 160 -2.63 10.79 -19.13
C THR A 160 -4.03 10.87 -19.77
N GLY A 161 -4.58 9.75 -20.22
CA GLY A 161 -5.83 9.70 -20.99
C GLY A 161 -7.07 10.10 -20.19
N VAL A 162 -7.23 9.58 -18.97
CA VAL A 162 -8.43 9.90 -18.16
C VAL A 162 -8.41 11.36 -17.69
N ILE A 163 -7.25 11.86 -17.25
CA ILE A 163 -7.11 13.29 -16.90
C ILE A 163 -7.36 14.19 -18.12
N TYR A 164 -6.79 13.90 -19.29
CA TYR A 164 -7.04 14.67 -20.52
C TYR A 164 -8.54 14.72 -20.89
N ILE A 165 -9.26 13.60 -20.74
CA ILE A 165 -10.73 13.58 -20.97
C ILE A 165 -11.47 14.42 -19.92
N GLN A 166 -11.01 14.47 -18.67
CA GLN A 166 -11.58 15.33 -17.62
C GLN A 166 -11.30 16.82 -17.87
N THR A 167 -10.11 17.20 -18.33
CA THR A 167 -9.69 18.60 -18.51
C THR A 167 -10.14 19.23 -19.82
N ASP A 168 -9.97 18.52 -20.94
CA ASP A 168 -10.07 19.11 -22.28
C ASP A 168 -11.31 18.66 -23.06
N VAL A 169 -11.97 17.57 -22.64
CA VAL A 169 -13.15 17.01 -23.33
C VAL A 169 -14.44 17.24 -22.54
N SER A 170 -14.62 16.56 -21.40
CA SER A 170 -15.78 16.71 -20.52
C SER A 170 -15.61 15.95 -19.21
N TRP A 171 -15.79 16.65 -18.09
CA TRP A 171 -15.93 16.06 -16.75
C TRP A 171 -16.98 14.94 -16.68
N VAL A 172 -18.06 15.02 -17.45
CA VAL A 172 -19.10 13.97 -17.49
C VAL A 172 -18.52 12.65 -17.99
N ILE A 173 -17.80 12.68 -19.12
CA ILE A 173 -17.17 11.51 -19.72
C ILE A 173 -16.01 11.04 -18.83
N GLY A 174 -15.25 11.99 -18.29
CA GLY A 174 -14.11 11.75 -17.41
C GLY A 174 -14.45 11.11 -16.06
N PHE A 175 -15.70 11.19 -15.58
CA PHE A 175 -16.21 10.42 -14.43
C PHE A 175 -17.01 9.17 -14.84
N ALA A 176 -17.69 9.19 -16.00
CA ALA A 176 -18.38 8.02 -16.53
C ALA A 176 -17.43 6.86 -16.88
N ILE A 177 -16.20 7.14 -17.35
CA ILE A 177 -15.20 6.10 -17.64
C ILE A 177 -14.81 5.30 -16.38
N PRO A 178 -14.33 5.93 -15.27
CA PRO A 178 -14.15 5.24 -13.98
C PRO A 178 -15.41 4.49 -13.51
N THR A 179 -16.59 5.10 -13.61
CA THR A 179 -17.87 4.48 -13.23
C THR A 179 -18.11 3.16 -13.99
N ALA A 180 -17.93 3.15 -15.31
CA ALA A 180 -18.13 1.97 -16.15
C ALA A 180 -17.06 0.89 -15.90
N CYS A 181 -15.79 1.29 -15.71
CA CYS A 181 -14.72 0.36 -15.34
C CYS A 181 -14.97 -0.29 -13.97
N LEU A 182 -15.53 0.45 -13.01
CA LEU A 182 -15.96 -0.08 -11.71
C LEU A 182 -17.11 -1.10 -11.86
N CYS A 183 -18.16 -0.81 -12.65
CA CYS A 183 -19.22 -1.79 -12.99
C CYS A 183 -18.61 -3.12 -13.47
N PHE A 184 -17.65 -3.01 -14.39
CA PHE A 184 -17.05 -4.15 -15.05
C PHE A 184 -16.14 -4.95 -14.11
N SER A 185 -15.37 -4.27 -13.24
CA SER A 185 -14.58 -4.93 -12.19
C SER A 185 -15.47 -5.70 -11.20
N ILE A 186 -16.55 -5.09 -10.73
CA ILE A 186 -17.54 -5.75 -9.85
C ILE A 186 -18.13 -6.98 -10.53
N SER A 187 -18.50 -6.87 -11.81
CA SER A 187 -19.04 -7.97 -12.61
C SER A 187 -18.05 -9.13 -12.75
N ILE A 188 -16.77 -8.85 -13.07
CA ILE A 188 -15.71 -9.87 -13.14
C ILE A 188 -15.54 -10.57 -11.79
N PHE A 189 -15.55 -9.84 -10.67
CA PHE A 189 -15.41 -10.44 -9.35
C PHE A 189 -16.58 -11.36 -8.99
N LEU A 190 -17.82 -10.91 -9.24
CA LEU A 190 -19.03 -11.70 -8.96
C LEU A 190 -19.09 -12.97 -9.82
N ILE A 191 -18.66 -12.91 -11.08
CA ILE A 191 -18.48 -14.11 -11.93
C ILE A 191 -17.38 -15.02 -11.37
N GLY A 192 -16.28 -14.44 -10.88
CA GLY A 192 -15.15 -15.17 -10.33
C GLY A 192 -15.39 -15.88 -8.99
N HIS A 193 -16.47 -15.56 -8.25
CA HIS A 193 -16.68 -15.94 -6.85
C HIS A 193 -16.48 -17.45 -6.57
N HIS A 194 -16.99 -18.32 -7.45
CA HIS A 194 -16.91 -19.78 -7.32
C HIS A 194 -15.47 -20.33 -7.50
N THR A 195 -14.53 -19.50 -7.95
CA THR A 195 -13.10 -19.86 -8.14
C THR A 195 -12.23 -19.40 -6.96
N TYR A 196 -12.77 -18.63 -6.02
CA TYR A 196 -12.00 -18.01 -4.94
C TYR A 196 -11.96 -18.86 -3.67
N ILE A 197 -10.79 -18.87 -3.02
CA ILE A 197 -10.57 -19.51 -1.74
C ILE A 197 -10.70 -18.47 -0.63
N CYS A 198 -11.84 -18.49 0.04
CA CYS A 198 -12.05 -17.74 1.29
C CYS A 198 -11.33 -18.46 2.44
N LYS A 199 -10.15 -17.96 2.83
CA LYS A 199 -9.52 -18.30 4.11
C LYS A 199 -10.29 -17.63 5.26
N LYS A 200 -10.37 -18.30 6.42
CA LYS A 200 -10.82 -17.63 7.66
C LYS A 200 -9.74 -16.62 8.08
N PRO A 201 -10.10 -15.48 8.71
CA PRO A 201 -9.12 -14.49 9.14
C PRO A 201 -8.20 -15.07 10.23
N GLN A 202 -6.98 -15.46 9.84
CA GLN A 202 -5.90 -15.82 10.75
C GLN A 202 -4.97 -14.61 10.95
N GLY A 203 -4.37 -14.50 12.14
CA GLY A 203 -3.53 -13.38 12.49
C GLY A 203 -2.17 -13.37 11.78
N SER A 204 -1.74 -12.19 11.35
CA SER A 204 -0.33 -11.81 11.10
C SER A 204 0.50 -12.74 10.19
N ILE A 205 0.23 -12.66 8.88
CA ILE A 205 1.09 -13.20 7.79
C ILE A 205 2.57 -12.75 7.94
N PHE A 206 2.81 -11.61 8.61
CA PHE A 206 4.13 -11.05 8.88
C PHE A 206 5.05 -11.91 9.77
N ALA A 207 4.53 -12.88 10.53
CA ALA A 207 5.37 -13.82 11.27
C ALA A 207 6.27 -14.64 10.31
N ASP A 208 5.74 -15.00 9.13
CA ASP A 208 6.50 -15.69 8.10
C ASP A 208 7.48 -14.76 7.35
N MET A 209 7.23 -13.45 7.32
CA MET A 209 8.21 -12.46 6.83
C MET A 209 9.43 -12.34 7.77
N LEU A 210 9.25 -12.46 9.09
CA LEU A 210 10.38 -12.56 10.02
C LEU A 210 11.15 -13.87 9.83
N LYS A 211 10.47 -15.01 9.60
CA LYS A 211 11.14 -16.27 9.26
C LYS A 211 11.90 -16.18 7.93
N ALA A 212 11.35 -15.50 6.92
CA ALA A 212 12.06 -15.25 5.66
C ALA A 212 13.33 -14.40 5.87
N LYS A 213 13.28 -13.39 6.74
CA LYS A 213 14.46 -12.59 7.16
C LYS A 213 15.54 -13.44 7.87
N LYS A 214 15.17 -14.52 8.57
CA LYS A 214 16.16 -15.49 9.14
C LYS A 214 16.86 -16.34 8.06
N LEU A 215 16.22 -16.54 6.90
CA LEU A 215 16.76 -17.35 5.79
C LEU A 215 17.59 -16.53 4.79
N THR A 216 17.42 -15.20 4.75
CA THR A 216 18.27 -14.31 3.94
C THR A 216 19.45 -13.81 4.77
N GLY A 217 20.68 -14.12 4.35
CA GLY A 217 21.91 -13.79 5.07
C GLY A 217 22.17 -12.28 5.27
N LYS A 218 23.20 -11.95 6.05
CA LYS A 218 23.57 -10.57 6.44
C LYS A 218 24.11 -9.71 5.29
N ASP A 219 23.24 -9.32 4.36
CA ASP A 219 23.52 -8.26 3.39
C ASP A 219 23.59 -6.88 4.06
N LYS A 220 24.41 -5.99 3.49
CA LYS A 220 24.63 -4.60 3.98
C LYS A 220 23.46 -3.65 3.65
N ARG A 221 22.24 -4.04 4.01
CA ARG A 221 21.02 -3.24 3.82
C ARG A 221 21.05 -2.00 4.72
N LEU A 222 20.80 -0.80 4.14
CA LEU A 222 20.80 0.47 4.89
C LEU A 222 19.86 0.41 6.10
N THR A 223 20.34 0.85 7.27
CA THR A 223 19.54 0.80 8.50
C THR A 223 18.30 1.68 8.41
N MET A 224 17.22 1.30 9.08
CA MET A 224 15.95 2.06 9.03
C MET A 224 16.13 3.54 9.47
N PRO A 225 16.90 3.87 10.53
CA PRO A 225 17.16 5.28 10.87
C PRO A 225 17.90 6.05 9.78
N GLN A 226 18.83 5.42 9.04
CA GLN A 226 19.53 6.05 7.92
C GLN A 226 18.58 6.31 6.74
N ARG A 227 17.76 5.33 6.36
CA ARG A 227 16.75 5.48 5.29
C ARG A 227 15.77 6.62 5.58
N ILE A 228 15.30 6.73 6.82
CA ILE A 228 14.41 7.82 7.25
C ILE A 228 15.15 9.18 7.22
N LYS A 229 16.40 9.27 7.71
CA LYS A 229 17.20 10.52 7.61
C LYS A 229 17.38 10.97 6.16
N ILE A 230 17.72 10.04 5.26
CA ILE A 230 17.85 10.31 3.82
C ILE A 230 16.53 10.87 3.26
N GLY A 231 15.40 10.18 3.50
CA GLY A 231 14.11 10.62 2.99
C GLY A 231 13.67 12.00 3.52
N ILE A 232 13.95 12.35 4.78
CA ILE A 232 13.68 13.69 5.31
C ILE A 232 14.52 14.76 4.60
N VAL A 233 15.81 14.48 4.33
CA VAL A 233 16.67 15.41 3.55
C VAL A 233 16.15 15.58 2.12
N MET A 234 15.74 14.49 1.46
CA MET A 234 15.15 14.55 0.12
C MET A 234 13.85 15.35 0.10
N SER A 235 13.04 15.29 1.16
CA SER A 235 11.83 16.11 1.31
C SER A 235 12.13 17.60 1.43
N ILE A 236 13.15 17.98 2.21
CA ILE A 236 13.60 19.39 2.32
C ILE A 236 14.10 19.88 0.97
N LEU A 237 14.95 19.10 0.29
CA LEU A 237 15.45 19.43 -1.05
C LEU A 237 14.31 19.56 -2.07
N CYS A 238 13.30 18.69 -2.02
CA CYS A 238 12.10 18.75 -2.86
C CYS A 238 11.38 20.09 -2.71
N MET A 239 11.15 20.55 -1.47
CA MET A 239 10.48 21.82 -1.19
C MET A 239 11.32 23.04 -1.59
N LEU A 240 12.64 23.02 -1.38
CA LEU A 240 13.54 24.08 -1.82
C LEU A 240 13.60 24.19 -3.36
N VAL A 241 13.66 23.05 -4.05
CA VAL A 241 13.58 23.00 -5.52
C VAL A 241 12.23 23.52 -6.00
N ALA A 242 11.11 23.10 -5.41
CA ALA A 242 9.78 23.60 -5.75
C ALA A 242 9.65 25.13 -5.58
N ALA A 243 10.22 25.69 -4.50
CA ALA A 243 10.25 27.13 -4.28
C ALA A 243 11.02 27.90 -5.38
N ILE A 244 12.17 27.36 -5.82
CA ILE A 244 12.98 27.94 -6.89
C ILE A 244 12.29 27.81 -8.27
N VAL A 245 11.66 26.66 -8.52
CA VAL A 245 10.91 26.37 -9.75
C VAL A 245 9.69 27.29 -9.88
N GLU A 246 8.89 27.41 -8.82
CA GLU A 246 7.72 28.31 -8.77
C GLU A 246 8.14 29.77 -8.92
N LYS A 247 9.22 30.20 -8.25
CA LYS A 247 9.77 31.55 -8.43
C LYS A 247 10.11 31.82 -9.90
N ARG A 248 10.83 30.91 -10.58
CA ARG A 248 11.19 31.05 -12.01
C ARG A 248 9.97 31.06 -12.93
N ARG A 249 8.97 30.19 -12.68
CA ARG A 249 7.69 30.16 -13.42
C ARG A 249 6.98 31.50 -13.30
N ARG A 250 6.83 32.00 -12.07
CA ARG A 250 6.16 33.27 -11.76
C ARG A 250 6.89 34.47 -12.36
N GLU A 251 8.22 34.53 -12.26
CA GLU A 251 9.03 35.60 -12.86
C GLU A 251 8.93 35.61 -14.40
N SER A 252 8.87 34.44 -15.04
CA SER A 252 8.66 34.33 -16.49
C SER A 252 7.27 34.81 -16.92
N ALA A 253 6.20 34.40 -16.24
CA ALA A 253 4.83 34.88 -16.51
C ALA A 253 4.72 36.41 -16.39
N LEU A 254 5.23 36.96 -15.28
CA LEU A 254 5.18 38.41 -15.02
C LEU A 254 6.01 39.22 -16.04
N LYS A 255 7.12 38.68 -16.55
CA LYS A 255 7.93 39.35 -17.59
C LYS A 255 7.20 39.44 -18.94
N HIS A 256 6.38 38.45 -19.29
CA HIS A 256 5.64 38.41 -20.55
C HIS A 256 4.20 38.96 -20.45
N GLY A 257 3.74 39.31 -19.25
CA GLY A 257 2.37 39.77 -19.00
C GLY A 257 1.30 38.69 -19.20
N SER A 258 1.69 37.42 -19.34
CA SER A 258 0.82 36.32 -19.76
C SER A 258 0.23 35.56 -18.56
N PHE A 259 -1.02 35.11 -18.68
CA PHE A 259 -1.67 34.27 -17.67
C PHE A 259 -0.96 32.91 -17.54
N THR A 260 -0.65 32.28 -18.68
CA THR A 260 0.18 31.08 -18.76
C THR A 260 1.66 31.46 -18.87
N SER A 261 2.53 30.76 -18.11
CA SER A 261 3.97 30.99 -18.16
C SER A 261 4.59 30.23 -19.34
N PRO A 262 5.39 30.86 -20.23
CA PRO A 262 6.09 30.18 -21.32
C PRO A 262 7.35 29.46 -20.80
N VAL A 263 7.16 28.44 -19.95
CA VAL A 263 8.25 27.60 -19.41
C VAL A 263 7.94 26.12 -19.62
N THR A 264 8.95 25.34 -19.99
CA THR A 264 8.81 23.89 -20.24
C THR A 264 8.42 23.15 -18.96
N ILE A 265 7.44 22.24 -19.06
CA ILE A 265 6.97 21.39 -17.93
C ILE A 265 8.11 20.58 -17.27
N ALA A 266 9.20 20.30 -18.01
CA ALA A 266 10.41 19.68 -17.50
C ALA A 266 11.05 20.42 -16.31
N LEU A 267 10.76 21.71 -16.10
CA LEU A 267 11.20 22.46 -14.92
C LEU A 267 10.61 21.89 -13.61
N LEU A 268 9.46 21.20 -13.66
CA LEU A 268 8.85 20.49 -12.53
C LEU A 268 9.43 19.07 -12.33
N LEU A 269 10.18 18.51 -13.28
CA LEU A 269 10.69 17.13 -13.17
C LEU A 269 11.57 16.90 -11.92
N PRO A 270 12.50 17.81 -11.53
CA PRO A 270 13.37 17.58 -10.38
C PRO A 270 12.62 17.48 -9.04
N GLN A 271 11.57 18.27 -8.82
CA GLN A 271 10.76 18.15 -7.60
C GLN A 271 9.98 16.83 -7.55
N PHE A 272 9.43 16.35 -8.68
CA PHE A 272 8.72 15.07 -8.70
C PHE A 272 9.66 13.88 -8.48
N VAL A 273 10.87 13.91 -9.02
CA VAL A 273 11.91 12.89 -8.75
C VAL A 273 12.29 12.88 -7.27
N LEU A 274 12.51 14.05 -6.65
CA LEU A 274 12.80 14.15 -5.21
C LEU A 274 11.62 13.69 -4.34
N SER A 275 10.38 13.90 -4.77
CA SER A 275 9.18 13.38 -4.09
C SER A 275 9.12 11.85 -4.13
N GLY A 276 9.31 11.22 -5.30
CA GLY A 276 9.32 9.77 -5.43
C GLY A 276 10.46 9.10 -4.62
N LEU A 277 11.64 9.73 -4.58
CA LEU A 277 12.75 9.29 -3.73
C LEU A 277 12.44 9.47 -2.23
N THR A 278 11.69 10.51 -1.85
CA THR A 278 11.21 10.70 -0.48
C THR A 278 10.29 9.54 -0.07
N GLU A 279 9.36 9.12 -0.92
CA GLU A 279 8.48 7.97 -0.65
C GLU A 279 9.28 6.65 -0.54
N ALA A 280 10.17 6.37 -1.49
CA ALA A 280 10.98 5.14 -1.50
C ALA A 280 11.89 4.99 -0.26
N PHE A 281 12.47 6.09 0.22
CA PHE A 281 13.38 6.07 1.38
C PHE A 281 12.68 6.30 2.74
N ALA A 282 11.75 7.26 2.86
CA ALA A 282 11.05 7.52 4.11
C ALA A 282 9.82 6.62 4.31
N ALA A 283 8.85 6.64 3.40
CA ALA A 283 7.54 6.02 3.65
C ALA A 283 7.65 4.51 3.89
N VAL A 284 8.43 3.82 3.05
CA VAL A 284 8.71 2.37 3.20
C VAL A 284 9.43 2.09 4.53
N ALA A 285 10.44 2.89 4.89
CA ALA A 285 11.20 2.67 6.13
C ALA A 285 10.41 2.99 7.41
N ILE A 286 9.47 3.95 7.36
CA ILE A 286 8.56 4.26 8.47
C ILE A 286 7.52 3.14 8.63
N MET A 287 6.98 2.59 7.54
CA MET A 287 6.07 1.44 7.61
C MET A 287 6.78 0.16 8.09
N GLU A 288 8.02 -0.07 7.66
CA GLU A 288 8.88 -1.16 8.14
C GLU A 288 9.26 -0.98 9.63
N PHE A 289 9.46 0.27 10.09
CA PHE A 289 9.67 0.58 11.51
C PHE A 289 8.41 0.33 12.36
N TYR A 290 7.24 0.83 11.95
CA TYR A 290 6.01 0.58 12.72
C TYR A 290 5.65 -0.91 12.78
N THR A 291 5.85 -1.67 11.71
CA THR A 291 5.56 -3.11 11.70
C THR A 291 6.55 -3.92 12.54
N THR A 292 7.85 -3.59 12.53
CA THR A 292 8.86 -4.29 13.36
C THR A 292 8.75 -4.00 14.86
N GLN A 293 8.17 -2.86 15.24
CA GLN A 293 7.98 -2.45 16.64
C GLN A 293 6.71 -3.01 17.30
N MET A 294 5.71 -3.41 16.51
CA MET A 294 4.46 -3.99 17.03
C MET A 294 4.60 -5.50 17.28
N PRO A 295 4.00 -6.05 18.36
CA PRO A 295 3.94 -7.48 18.59
C PRO A 295 3.13 -8.17 17.48
N GLU A 296 3.40 -9.44 17.24
CA GLU A 296 2.91 -10.13 16.04
C GLU A 296 1.38 -10.07 15.90
N SER A 297 0.66 -10.26 16.99
CA SER A 297 -0.81 -10.20 17.08
C SER A 297 -1.41 -8.83 16.75
N MET A 298 -0.64 -7.74 16.84
CA MET A 298 -1.11 -6.37 16.59
C MET A 298 -0.44 -5.70 15.38
N ARG A 299 0.35 -6.43 14.58
CA ARG A 299 1.15 -5.83 13.50
C ARG A 299 0.30 -5.19 12.38
N THR A 300 -0.98 -5.53 12.24
CA THR A 300 -1.94 -4.83 11.37
C THR A 300 -2.22 -3.39 11.83
N VAL A 301 -2.14 -3.10 13.13
CA VAL A 301 -2.32 -1.76 13.71
C VAL A 301 -1.23 -0.80 13.21
N ALA A 302 -0.02 -1.29 12.93
CA ALA A 302 1.06 -0.48 12.33
C ALA A 302 0.65 0.17 10.99
N GLY A 303 -0.03 -0.60 10.12
CA GLY A 303 -0.55 -0.08 8.85
C GLY A 303 -1.65 0.94 9.04
N ALA A 304 -2.57 0.70 9.99
CA ALA A 304 -3.63 1.65 10.34
C ALA A 304 -3.06 2.97 10.91
N VAL A 305 -2.07 2.90 11.81
CA VAL A 305 -1.36 4.07 12.36
C VAL A 305 -0.64 4.86 11.25
N PHE A 306 0.00 4.18 10.29
CA PHE A 306 0.63 4.83 9.15
C PHE A 306 -0.38 5.66 8.34
N PHE A 307 -1.49 5.07 7.88
CA PHE A 307 -2.50 5.78 7.09
C PHE A 307 -3.25 6.85 7.90
N LEU A 308 -3.46 6.63 9.20
CA LEU A 308 -3.99 7.66 10.11
C LEU A 308 -3.05 8.87 10.20
N SER A 309 -1.74 8.66 10.28
CA SER A 309 -0.78 9.77 10.31
C SER A 309 -0.78 10.59 9.01
N LEU A 310 -0.99 9.95 7.85
CA LEU A 310 -1.13 10.61 6.55
C LEU A 310 -2.43 11.44 6.46
N SER A 311 -3.52 10.93 7.04
CA SER A 311 -4.78 11.67 7.17
C SER A 311 -4.61 12.92 8.06
N ILE A 312 -4.00 12.77 9.24
CA ILE A 312 -3.69 13.87 10.15
C ILE A 312 -2.79 14.92 9.46
N ALA A 313 -1.76 14.50 8.73
CA ALA A 313 -0.89 15.40 7.98
C ALA A 313 -1.66 16.21 6.90
N SER A 314 -2.67 15.60 6.27
CA SER A 314 -3.53 16.27 5.29
C SER A 314 -4.41 17.38 5.92
N TYR A 315 -4.95 17.13 7.12
CA TYR A 315 -5.66 18.15 7.89
C TYR A 315 -4.71 19.25 8.41
N VAL A 316 -3.51 18.91 8.87
CA VAL A 316 -2.49 19.87 9.30
C VAL A 316 -2.03 20.77 8.14
N SER A 317 -1.85 20.20 6.94
CA SER A 317 -1.57 20.97 5.71
C SER A 317 -2.70 21.96 5.39
N SER A 318 -3.95 21.51 5.47
CA SER A 318 -5.14 22.35 5.26
C SER A 318 -5.24 23.49 6.28
N LEU A 319 -4.92 23.20 7.55
CA LEU A 319 -4.86 24.19 8.63
C LEU A 319 -3.73 25.21 8.40
N LEU A 320 -2.55 24.76 7.98
CA LEU A 320 -1.40 25.62 7.66
C LEU A 320 -1.72 26.62 6.54
N ILE A 321 -2.37 26.16 5.46
CA ILE A 321 -2.83 27.02 4.36
C ILE A 321 -3.81 28.09 4.86
N ASN A 322 -4.77 27.72 5.73
CA ASN A 322 -5.74 28.67 6.28
C ASN A 322 -5.09 29.68 7.24
N ILE A 323 -4.13 29.26 8.07
CA ILE A 323 -3.34 30.15 8.93
C ILE A 323 -2.56 31.15 8.06
N ILE A 324 -1.83 30.68 7.04
CA ILE A 324 -1.03 31.54 6.15
C ILE A 324 -1.94 32.54 5.41
N ARG A 325 -3.11 32.11 4.91
CA ARG A 325 -4.09 33.00 4.28
C ARG A 325 -4.59 34.08 5.24
N HIS A 326 -4.94 33.70 6.47
CA HIS A 326 -5.43 34.66 7.49
C HIS A 326 -4.35 35.66 7.91
N VAL A 327 -3.12 35.19 8.17
CA VAL A 327 -1.99 36.05 8.57
C VAL A 327 -1.58 37.00 7.45
N THR A 328 -1.48 36.51 6.20
CA THR A 328 -0.98 37.33 5.08
C THR A 328 -2.01 38.32 4.55
N GLY A 329 -3.31 38.01 4.63
CA GLY A 329 -4.39 38.93 4.22
C GLY A 329 -4.69 40.06 5.22
N LYS A 330 -4.15 40.02 6.45
CA LYS A 330 -4.56 40.90 7.56
C LYS A 330 -4.28 42.39 7.34
N ASN A 331 -3.33 42.74 6.45
CA ASN A 331 -2.79 44.10 6.30
C ASN A 331 -3.15 44.77 4.96
N ARG A 332 -4.38 44.55 4.44
CA ARG A 332 -4.87 45.05 3.12
C ARG A 332 -4.04 44.63 1.89
N LYS A 333 -3.00 43.81 2.06
CA LYS A 333 -2.26 43.17 0.96
C LYS A 333 -3.02 41.93 0.49
N LEU A 334 -2.87 41.54 -0.78
CA LEU A 334 -3.39 40.25 -1.24
C LEU A 334 -2.73 39.11 -0.42
N PRO A 335 -3.51 38.11 0.04
CA PRO A 335 -2.94 36.96 0.73
C PRO A 335 -2.02 36.17 -0.21
N TRP A 336 -1.01 35.48 0.32
CA TRP A 336 -0.05 34.75 -0.50
C TRP A 336 -0.65 33.54 -1.25
N LEU A 337 -1.83 33.08 -0.83
CA LEU A 337 -2.51 31.86 -1.28
C LEU A 337 -4.03 32.06 -1.46
N GLY A 338 -4.47 32.55 -2.62
CA GLY A 338 -5.89 32.63 -2.99
C GLY A 338 -6.18 33.30 -4.34
N GLY A 339 -7.46 33.48 -4.67
CA GLY A 339 -7.87 34.07 -5.96
C GLY A 339 -7.67 33.15 -7.17
N HIS A 340 -8.04 33.64 -8.35
CA HIS A 340 -8.03 32.86 -9.60
C HIS A 340 -6.70 32.94 -10.37
N ASP A 341 -5.85 33.93 -10.07
CA ASP A 341 -4.58 34.17 -10.77
C ASP A 341 -3.38 33.73 -9.91
N LEU A 342 -2.71 32.66 -10.35
CA LEU A 342 -1.55 32.10 -9.66
C LEU A 342 -0.29 33.01 -9.72
N ASN A 343 -0.18 33.90 -10.70
CA ASN A 343 0.97 34.79 -10.85
C ASN A 343 0.96 35.96 -9.84
N LYS A 344 -0.24 36.34 -9.38
CA LYS A 344 -0.44 37.29 -8.28
C LYS A 344 -0.11 36.68 -6.90
N ASN A 345 -0.21 35.36 -6.75
CA ASN A 345 0.12 34.63 -5.51
C ASN A 345 1.64 34.55 -5.25
N ARG A 346 1.99 34.14 -4.02
CA ARG A 346 3.38 33.90 -3.55
C ARG A 346 3.53 32.48 -3.01
N LEU A 347 3.25 31.52 -3.88
CA LEU A 347 3.38 30.08 -3.60
C LEU A 347 4.85 29.68 -3.32
N ASP A 348 5.82 30.44 -3.81
CA ASP A 348 7.23 30.32 -3.47
C ASP A 348 7.48 30.42 -1.95
N TYR A 349 6.86 31.38 -1.27
CA TYR A 349 6.97 31.52 0.19
C TYR A 349 6.30 30.37 0.97
N TYR A 350 5.26 29.75 0.41
CA TYR A 350 4.63 28.56 1.03
C TYR A 350 5.59 27.37 1.03
N TYR A 351 6.27 27.11 -0.10
CA TYR A 351 7.28 26.04 -0.19
C TYR A 351 8.50 26.30 0.72
N TYR A 352 8.95 27.55 0.86
CA TYR A 352 10.00 27.89 1.83
C TYR A 352 9.56 27.65 3.29
N ILE A 353 8.29 27.89 3.65
CA ILE A 353 7.76 27.56 4.99
C ILE A 353 7.79 26.05 5.23
N ILE A 354 7.36 25.22 4.27
CA ILE A 354 7.42 23.75 4.41
C ILE A 354 8.87 23.27 4.49
N ALA A 355 9.79 23.83 3.69
CA ALA A 355 11.22 23.51 3.80
C ALA A 355 11.79 23.82 5.20
N GLY A 356 11.39 24.95 5.80
CA GLY A 356 11.76 25.33 7.17
C GLY A 356 11.20 24.37 8.22
N LEU A 357 9.92 23.99 8.12
CA LEU A 357 9.30 22.98 8.98
C LEU A 357 9.98 21.61 8.83
N GLY A 358 10.36 21.24 7.60
CA GLY A 358 11.14 20.04 7.30
C GLY A 358 12.52 20.05 7.96
N ALA A 359 13.22 21.19 7.96
CA ALA A 359 14.50 21.35 8.65
C ALA A 359 14.37 21.23 10.18
N VAL A 360 13.32 21.81 10.78
CA VAL A 360 13.02 21.63 12.21
C VAL A 360 12.70 20.16 12.53
N ASN A 361 11.94 19.47 11.66
CA ASN A 361 11.67 18.03 11.79
C ASN A 361 12.95 17.19 11.66
N PHE A 362 13.89 17.56 10.77
CA PHE A 362 15.18 16.87 10.65
C PHE A 362 16.03 17.03 11.91
N ILE A 363 16.08 18.23 12.50
CA ILE A 363 16.75 18.49 13.78
C ILE A 363 16.13 17.61 14.89
N TYR A 364 14.79 17.63 15.02
CA TYR A 364 14.07 16.80 15.98
C TYR A 364 14.35 15.29 15.78
N PHE A 365 14.28 14.80 14.54
CA PHE A 365 14.56 13.40 14.24
C PHE A 365 16.00 13.02 14.58
N ASN A 366 16.97 13.90 14.30
CA ASN A 366 18.37 13.62 14.57
C ASN A 366 18.65 13.48 16.08
N PHE A 367 18.16 14.42 16.90
CA PHE A 367 18.42 14.41 18.35
C PHE A 367 17.58 13.38 19.13
N PHE A 368 16.28 13.29 18.87
CA PHE A 368 15.36 12.48 19.67
C PHE A 368 15.06 11.13 19.03
N ALA A 369 14.43 11.13 17.85
CA ALA A 369 13.89 9.92 17.24
C ALA A 369 14.99 8.91 16.83
N SER A 370 16.15 9.39 16.37
CA SER A 370 17.23 8.49 15.93
C SER A 370 17.89 7.75 17.09
N ARG A 371 17.93 8.33 18.30
CA ARG A 371 18.38 7.64 19.53
C ARG A 371 17.40 6.54 19.95
N TYR A 372 16.10 6.81 19.87
CA TYR A 372 15.06 5.79 20.13
C TYR A 372 15.14 4.64 19.12
N ALA A 373 15.17 4.94 17.82
CA ALA A 373 15.15 3.92 16.76
C ALA A 373 16.41 3.03 16.75
N VAL A 374 17.58 3.59 17.08
CA VAL A 374 18.82 2.78 17.26
C VAL A 374 18.71 1.87 18.49
N ASN A 375 18.21 2.37 19.62
CA ASN A 375 18.03 1.56 20.83
C ASN A 375 17.00 0.43 20.61
N SER A 376 15.89 0.69 19.92
CA SER A 376 14.90 -0.34 19.58
C SER A 376 15.48 -1.43 18.67
N SER A 377 16.35 -1.08 17.71
CA SER A 377 16.98 -2.06 16.82
C SER A 377 17.83 -3.07 17.61
N HIS A 378 18.66 -2.59 18.54
CA HIS A 378 19.45 -3.45 19.43
C HIS A 378 18.56 -4.25 20.41
N GLY A 379 17.41 -3.69 20.81
CA GLY A 379 16.44 -4.37 21.67
C GLY A 379 15.76 -5.55 21.00
N ASN A 380 15.40 -5.44 19.71
CA ASN A 380 14.87 -6.57 18.94
C ASN A 380 15.97 -7.61 18.65
N GLU A 381 17.18 -7.19 18.26
CA GLU A 381 18.27 -8.12 17.96
C GLU A 381 18.61 -9.01 19.17
N LYS A 382 18.58 -8.48 20.41
CA LYS A 382 18.73 -9.28 21.63
C LYS A 382 17.61 -10.30 21.86
N ARG A 383 16.34 -9.89 21.71
CA ARG A 383 15.20 -10.81 21.82
C ARG A 383 15.19 -11.87 20.72
N GLU A 384 15.60 -11.53 19.51
CA GLU A 384 15.74 -12.46 18.38
C GLU A 384 16.76 -13.56 18.72
N VAL A 385 17.88 -13.22 19.38
CA VAL A 385 18.87 -14.19 19.90
C VAL A 385 18.30 -15.05 21.05
N GLU A 386 17.70 -14.44 22.09
CA GLU A 386 17.12 -15.16 23.24
C GLU A 386 16.07 -16.20 22.80
N LEU A 387 15.28 -15.88 21.77
CA LEU A 387 14.29 -16.79 21.17
C LEU A 387 14.92 -17.91 20.33
N GLU A 388 16.02 -17.66 19.62
CA GLU A 388 16.74 -18.69 18.87
C GLU A 388 17.49 -19.66 19.80
N GLU A 389 18.10 -19.14 20.86
CA GLU A 389 18.77 -19.94 21.89
C GLU A 389 17.76 -20.82 22.63
N SER A 390 16.59 -20.28 23.01
CA SER A 390 15.48 -21.04 23.58
C SER A 390 14.97 -22.15 22.65
N SER A 391 14.82 -21.84 21.35
CA SER A 391 14.39 -22.81 20.33
C SER A 391 15.41 -23.93 20.12
N CYS A 392 16.70 -23.58 20.08
CA CYS A 392 17.79 -24.56 19.95
C CYS A 392 17.89 -25.48 21.18
N CYS A 393 17.73 -24.93 22.39
CA CYS A 393 17.66 -25.72 23.62
C CYS A 393 16.47 -26.69 23.63
N HIS A 394 15.31 -26.31 23.07
CA HIS A 394 14.17 -27.22 22.97
C HIS A 394 14.45 -28.39 22.03
N SER A 395 15.08 -28.16 20.87
CA SER A 395 15.49 -29.23 19.95
C SER A 395 16.59 -30.17 20.47
N ARG A 396 17.39 -29.76 21.47
CA ARG A 396 18.40 -30.63 22.10
C ARG A 396 17.84 -31.58 23.17
N ASN A 397 16.62 -31.34 23.64
CA ASN A 397 16.01 -32.09 24.74
C ASN A 397 14.98 -33.14 24.27
N LEU A 398 14.86 -33.37 22.96
CA LEU A 398 14.20 -34.56 22.42
C LEU A 398 15.10 -35.78 22.67
N PRO A 399 14.56 -36.92 23.15
CA PRO A 399 15.29 -38.17 23.18
C PRO A 399 15.82 -38.51 21.78
N ARG A 400 17.04 -39.00 21.72
CA ARG A 400 17.58 -39.61 20.52
C ARG A 400 17.14 -41.06 20.55
N ASP A 401 16.18 -41.44 19.72
CA ASP A 401 15.81 -42.85 19.58
C ASP A 401 17.03 -43.63 19.07
N GLU A 402 17.51 -44.54 19.91
CA GLU A 402 18.52 -45.53 19.55
C GLU A 402 17.79 -46.74 18.97
N THR A 403 17.42 -46.67 17.69
CA THR A 403 16.99 -47.84 16.92
C THR A 403 18.22 -48.63 16.48
N GLU A 404 18.33 -49.85 16.96
CA GLU A 404 19.47 -50.75 16.74
C GLU A 404 19.56 -51.22 15.27
N ASP A 405 20.76 -51.20 14.69
CA ASP A 405 21.03 -51.76 13.35
C ASP A 405 21.12 -53.29 13.42
N GLU A 406 19.97 -53.98 13.38
CA GLU A 406 19.90 -55.45 13.40
C GLU A 406 20.18 -56.05 11.99
N GLU A 407 21.47 -56.08 11.59
CA GLU A 407 21.91 -56.75 10.35
C GLU A 407 21.70 -58.28 10.44
N THR A 408 20.59 -58.75 9.89
CA THR A 408 20.34 -60.18 9.67
C THR A 408 21.23 -60.72 8.56
N GLY A 409 22.18 -61.58 8.93
CA GLY A 409 23.30 -61.96 8.06
C GLY A 409 22.97 -62.94 6.92
N LEU A 410 23.86 -62.96 5.91
CA LEU A 410 23.90 -63.96 4.85
C LEU A 410 25.20 -64.77 4.96
N GLU A 411 25.10 -66.10 4.98
CA GLU A 411 26.25 -66.99 5.19
C GLU A 411 27.26 -66.98 4.03
N THR A 412 28.55 -66.87 4.35
CA THR A 412 29.64 -67.45 3.53
C THR A 412 30.74 -68.05 4.43
N HIS A 413 31.29 -69.20 4.03
CA HIS A 413 32.24 -69.96 4.84
C HIS A 413 33.67 -69.38 4.85
N GLY A 414 34.30 -69.37 6.04
CA GLY A 414 35.76 -69.23 6.21
C GLY A 414 36.21 -69.57 7.63
N ARG A 415 37.21 -70.44 7.81
CA ARG A 415 37.77 -70.81 9.14
C ARG A 415 39.11 -70.11 9.44
N PRO A 416 39.55 -70.05 10.72
CA PRO A 416 40.46 -68.99 11.18
C PRO A 416 41.89 -69.43 11.57
N THR A 417 42.80 -68.45 11.60
CA THR A 417 43.97 -68.29 12.50
C THR A 417 44.32 -66.79 12.49
N VAL A 418 44.35 -66.00 13.58
CA VAL A 418 45.00 -66.10 14.91
C VAL A 418 46.47 -65.63 14.89
N THR A 419 46.79 -64.71 15.83
CA THR A 419 48.13 -64.13 16.19
C THR A 419 48.86 -63.30 15.11
N VAL A 420 49.48 -62.15 15.41
CA VAL A 420 49.56 -61.34 16.67
C VAL A 420 49.14 -59.91 16.36
#